data_AF-A0A9R1V1A6-F1
#
_entry.id   AF-A0A9R1V1A6-F1
#
_cell.length_a   1.000
_cell.length_b   1.000
_cell.length_c   1.000
_cell.angle_alpha   90.00
_cell.angle_beta   90.00
_cell.angle_gamma   90.00
#
_symmetry.space_group_name_H-M   'P 1'
#
loop_
_entity.id
_entity.type
_entity.pdbx_description
1 polymer ?
#
loop_
_entity_poly.entity_id
_entity_poly.type
_entity_poly.pdbx_seq_one_letter_code
_entity_poly.pdbx_strand_id
1 'polypeptide(L)'
;MLEERRAATADRSERKTRESERQSSWLIDGLANRRDNLVEVLTRQSKFGKEVTGAQMGSLKESLDRFKKQQEKCQSTLKSIAAGSKTTTKTTTPAPRVVPANTSTKLPSPPIKFSNDTERLQHINNIRKGPVGAQIKRVIDLLFESRQSFTAEQINEACYVDVKGNRAVFESLTKNPKVSYEGKRFAYKSKHNVRDQKELLRLIRTFAEGIAVADLKDAYPTVMEDLQALKAARQIWLLSNFDSQEDIAYPNDPRVPIKVDDELKQLFRSIELPRDMLDIERDLQKNGMKPATNTAKRRVMAQNGNIYNKPKQKKKKTEISKRTKLTNAHLPELFRNLNG
;
A
#
# COMPACT_ATOMS: atom_id res chain seq x y z
N MET A 1 -49.22 12.37 45.86
CA MET A 1 -48.01 11.58 45.55
C MET A 1 -47.91 11.08 44.09
N LEU A 2 -49.01 10.79 43.36
CA LEU A 2 -48.93 10.41 41.94
C LEU A 2 -48.85 11.61 40.98
N GLU A 3 -49.52 12.74 41.28
CA GLU A 3 -49.47 13.98 40.48
C GLU A 3 -48.06 14.62 40.46
N GLU A 4 -47.40 14.73 41.61
CA GLU A 4 -46.06 15.33 41.74
C GLU A 4 -44.98 14.56 40.97
N ARG A 5 -45.11 13.23 40.89
CA ARG A 5 -44.18 12.40 40.13
C ARG A 5 -44.33 12.59 38.62
N ARG A 6 -45.54 12.89 38.13
CA ARG A 6 -45.80 13.19 36.71
C ARG A 6 -45.27 14.58 36.32
N ALA A 7 -45.44 15.58 37.17
CA ALA A 7 -44.92 16.93 36.95
C ALA A 7 -43.37 16.96 36.93
N ALA A 8 -42.72 16.24 37.86
CA ALA A 8 -41.26 16.15 37.89
C ALA A 8 -40.66 15.40 36.68
N THR A 9 -41.38 14.42 36.12
CA THR A 9 -40.94 13.74 34.88
C THR A 9 -41.10 14.61 33.64
N ALA A 10 -42.14 15.47 33.58
CA ALA A 10 -42.37 16.38 32.47
C ALA A 10 -41.30 17.49 32.39
N ASP A 11 -40.96 18.13 33.51
CA ASP A 11 -39.91 19.16 33.58
C ASP A 11 -38.52 18.59 33.22
N ARG A 12 -38.24 17.33 33.62
CA ARG A 12 -37.01 16.65 33.24
C ARG A 12 -36.94 16.32 31.74
N SER A 13 -38.06 16.01 31.10
CA SER A 13 -38.10 15.81 29.66
C SER A 13 -37.91 17.11 28.88
N GLU A 14 -38.56 18.20 29.29
CA GLU A 14 -38.43 19.50 28.61
C GLU A 14 -37.03 20.09 28.69
N ARG A 15 -36.35 19.93 29.84
CA ARG A 15 -34.94 20.35 29.99
C ARG A 15 -34.00 19.58 29.06
N LYS A 16 -34.21 18.27 28.90
CA LYS A 16 -33.42 17.45 27.95
C LYS A 16 -33.65 17.86 26.50
N THR A 17 -34.89 18.19 26.13
CA THR A 17 -35.20 18.65 24.77
C THR A 17 -34.53 19.99 24.48
N ARG A 18 -34.60 20.96 25.40
CA ARG A 18 -33.94 22.27 25.24
C ARG A 18 -32.42 22.18 25.19
N GLU A 19 -31.83 21.22 25.90
CA GLU A 19 -30.38 21.00 25.89
C GLU A 19 -29.91 20.34 24.57
N SER A 20 -30.72 19.42 24.03
CA SER A 20 -30.50 18.82 22.71
C SER A 20 -30.61 19.86 21.57
N GLU A 21 -31.58 20.77 21.65
CA GLU A 21 -31.74 21.86 20.67
C GLU A 21 -30.56 22.85 20.72
N ARG A 22 -30.06 23.17 21.91
CA ARG A 22 -28.87 24.03 22.07
C ARG A 22 -27.60 23.37 21.52
N GLN A 23 -27.42 22.07 21.74
CA GLN A 23 -26.29 21.32 21.16
C GLN A 23 -26.39 21.25 19.63
N SER A 24 -27.60 21.08 19.10
CA SER A 24 -27.85 21.07 17.66
C SER A 24 -27.57 22.44 17.02
N SER A 25 -28.01 23.54 17.66
CA SER A 25 -27.73 24.90 17.20
C SER A 25 -26.23 25.20 17.21
N TRP A 26 -25.51 24.83 18.27
CA TRP A 26 -24.07 25.04 18.38
C TRP A 26 -23.28 24.27 17.31
N LEU A 27 -23.72 23.06 16.95
CA LEU A 27 -23.13 22.29 15.86
C LEU A 27 -23.39 22.91 14.49
N ILE A 28 -24.59 23.44 14.25
CA ILE A 28 -24.95 24.10 13.00
C ILE A 28 -24.15 25.41 12.82
N ASP A 29 -24.05 26.23 13.86
CA ASP A 29 -23.26 27.47 13.83
C ASP A 29 -21.77 27.17 13.65
N GLY A 30 -21.27 26.11 14.28
CA GLY A 30 -19.91 25.63 14.11
C GLY A 30 -19.60 25.14 12.69
N LEU A 31 -20.58 24.52 12.02
CA LEU A 31 -20.48 24.08 10.62
C LEU A 31 -20.56 25.27 9.64
N ALA A 32 -21.42 26.25 9.91
CA ALA A 32 -21.53 27.47 9.09
C ALA A 32 -20.22 28.26 9.09
N ASN A 33 -19.64 28.51 10.27
CA ASN A 33 -18.38 29.24 10.40
C ASN A 33 -17.20 28.52 9.72
N ARG A 34 -17.21 27.17 9.76
CA ARG A 34 -16.20 26.35 9.08
C ARG A 34 -16.36 26.40 7.55
N ARG A 35 -17.59 26.51 7.05
CA ARG A 35 -17.90 26.66 5.63
C ARG A 35 -17.45 28.03 5.10
N ASP A 36 -17.72 29.10 5.83
CA ASP A 36 -17.36 30.47 5.40
C ASP A 36 -15.84 30.67 5.35
N ASN A 37 -15.10 30.11 6.32
CA ASN A 37 -13.64 30.15 6.32
C ASN A 37 -13.05 29.35 5.14
N LEU A 38 -13.66 28.22 4.79
CA LEU A 38 -13.24 27.41 3.63
C LEU A 38 -13.52 28.11 2.30
N VAL A 39 -14.64 28.82 2.18
CA VAL A 39 -14.97 29.66 1.02
C VAL A 39 -13.98 30.82 0.88
N GLU A 40 -13.58 31.46 1.98
CA GLU A 40 -12.61 32.54 1.96
C GLU A 40 -11.21 32.05 1.52
N VAL A 41 -10.76 30.92 2.04
CA VAL A 41 -9.47 30.29 1.66
C VAL A 41 -9.47 29.87 0.18
N LEU A 42 -10.56 29.26 -0.30
CA LEU A 42 -10.70 28.88 -1.71
C LEU A 42 -10.72 30.10 -2.64
N THR A 43 -11.37 31.19 -2.21
CA THR A 43 -11.42 32.44 -2.98
C THR A 43 -10.04 33.11 -3.06
N ARG A 44 -9.27 33.10 -1.96
CA ARG A 44 -7.89 33.62 -1.93
C ARG A 44 -6.94 32.77 -2.78
N GLN A 45 -7.03 31.44 -2.71
CA GLN A 45 -6.28 30.51 -3.58
C GLN A 45 -6.59 30.74 -5.07
N SER A 46 -7.87 30.96 -5.42
CA SER A 46 -8.29 31.21 -6.80
C SER A 46 -7.77 32.54 -7.35
N LYS A 47 -7.78 33.62 -6.54
CA LYS A 47 -7.21 34.92 -6.94
C LYS A 47 -5.70 34.83 -7.17
N PHE A 48 -4.97 34.19 -6.26
CA PHE A 48 -3.51 34.02 -6.38
C PHE A 48 -3.14 33.18 -7.62
N GLY A 49 -3.90 32.12 -7.90
CA GLY A 49 -3.70 31.32 -9.12
C GLY A 49 -3.95 32.10 -10.42
N LYS A 50 -4.91 33.03 -10.45
CA LYS A 50 -5.19 33.86 -11.63
C LYS A 50 -4.12 34.93 -11.89
N GLU A 51 -3.55 35.54 -10.84
CA GLU A 51 -2.46 36.51 -10.99
C GLU A 51 -1.15 35.87 -11.44
N VAL A 52 -0.80 34.71 -10.87
CA VAL A 52 0.44 33.98 -11.23
C VAL A 52 0.37 33.47 -12.67
N THR A 53 -0.78 32.93 -13.10
CA THR A 53 -0.97 32.47 -14.49
C THR A 53 -1.01 33.60 -15.49
N GLY A 54 -1.58 34.76 -15.13
CA GLY A 54 -1.58 35.97 -15.96
C GLY A 54 -0.18 36.53 -16.22
N ALA A 55 0.64 36.64 -15.17
CA ALA A 55 2.02 37.11 -15.29
C ALA A 55 2.90 36.15 -16.13
N GLN A 56 2.71 34.85 -15.97
CA GLN A 56 3.46 33.82 -16.69
C GLN A 56 3.05 33.74 -18.18
N MET A 57 1.76 33.94 -18.49
CA MET A 57 1.25 34.05 -19.87
C MET A 57 1.75 35.32 -20.58
N GLY A 58 1.86 36.45 -19.87
CA GLY A 58 2.43 37.69 -20.41
C GLY A 58 3.88 37.53 -20.85
N SER A 59 4.72 36.95 -19.97
CA SER A 59 6.14 36.68 -20.26
C SER A 59 6.34 35.68 -21.40
N LEU A 60 5.47 34.66 -21.50
CA LEU A 60 5.50 33.68 -22.57
C LEU A 60 5.13 34.29 -23.92
N LYS A 61 4.11 35.16 -23.96
CA LYS A 61 3.69 35.87 -25.17
C LYS A 61 4.79 36.80 -25.67
N GLU A 62 5.44 37.53 -24.77
CA GLU A 62 6.55 38.42 -25.12
C GLU A 62 7.77 37.65 -25.67
N SER A 63 8.06 36.48 -25.09
CA SER A 63 9.12 35.59 -25.58
C SER A 63 8.80 35.03 -26.97
N LEU A 64 7.53 34.71 -27.23
CA LEU A 64 7.07 34.20 -28.52
C LEU A 64 7.13 35.26 -29.63
N ASP A 65 6.81 36.51 -29.32
CA ASP A 65 6.93 37.63 -30.26
C ASP A 65 8.40 37.96 -30.57
N ARG A 66 9.29 37.90 -29.57
CA ARG A 66 10.74 38.04 -29.78
C ARG A 66 11.28 36.93 -30.68
N PHE A 67 10.82 35.70 -30.49
CA PHE A 67 11.22 34.56 -31.31
C PHE A 67 10.75 34.70 -32.77
N LYS A 68 9.48 35.07 -33.00
CA LYS A 68 8.96 35.34 -34.35
C LYS A 68 9.74 36.45 -35.06
N LYS A 69 10.02 37.54 -34.36
CA LYS A 69 10.80 38.67 -34.90
C LYS A 69 12.24 38.25 -35.24
N GLN A 70 12.82 37.31 -34.49
CA GLN A 70 14.13 36.74 -34.80
C GLN A 70 14.08 35.82 -36.02
N GLN A 71 13.02 35.01 -36.15
CA GLN A 71 12.81 34.15 -37.31
C GLN A 71 12.65 34.97 -38.61
N GLU A 72 11.90 36.07 -38.57
CA GLU A 72 11.74 36.98 -39.71
C GLU A 72 13.06 37.62 -40.14
N LYS A 73 13.89 38.07 -39.17
CA LYS A 73 15.23 38.60 -39.45
C LYS A 73 16.16 37.57 -40.09
N CYS A 74 16.12 36.32 -39.64
CA CYS A 74 16.90 35.25 -40.26
C CYS A 74 16.43 34.99 -41.70
N GLN A 75 15.12 34.97 -41.93
CA GLN A 75 14.58 34.78 -43.28
C GLN A 75 14.86 35.96 -44.22
N SER A 76 14.81 37.21 -43.73
CA SER A 76 15.16 38.39 -44.54
C SER A 76 16.64 38.38 -44.93
N THR A 77 17.52 37.95 -44.02
CA THR A 77 18.97 37.83 -44.27
C THR A 77 19.26 36.76 -45.33
N LEU A 78 18.57 35.61 -45.26
CA LEU A 78 18.71 34.56 -46.28
C LEU A 78 18.16 35.00 -47.65
N LYS A 79 17.05 35.75 -47.68
CA LYS A 79 16.51 36.32 -48.92
C LYS A 79 17.45 37.37 -49.54
N SER A 80 18.11 38.20 -48.74
CA SER A 80 19.09 39.17 -49.24
C SER A 80 20.36 38.49 -49.79
N ILE A 81 20.80 37.39 -49.18
CA ILE A 81 21.94 36.59 -49.68
C ILE A 81 21.56 35.91 -51.00
N ALA A 82 20.35 35.37 -51.12
CA ALA A 82 19.86 34.77 -52.36
C ALA A 82 19.65 35.79 -53.50
N ALA A 83 19.26 37.04 -53.17
CA ALA A 83 19.08 38.12 -54.13
C ALA A 83 20.40 38.76 -54.60
N GLY A 84 21.49 38.64 -53.84
CA GLY A 84 22.81 39.20 -54.16
C GLY A 84 23.61 38.44 -55.22
N SER A 85 23.11 37.32 -55.76
CA SER A 85 23.82 36.50 -56.74
C SER A 85 23.28 36.70 -58.18
N LYS A 86 23.48 37.89 -58.77
CA LYS A 86 23.44 38.08 -60.23
C LYS A 86 24.47 39.10 -60.70
N THR A 87 25.20 38.74 -61.77
CA THR A 87 26.15 39.52 -62.63
C THR A 87 27.61 39.60 -62.11
N THR A 88 28.73 39.34 -62.83
CA THR A 88 29.16 38.99 -64.22
C THR A 88 30.63 38.45 -64.09
N THR A 89 31.23 37.48 -64.83
CA THR A 89 31.77 37.46 -66.22
C THR A 89 32.48 36.10 -66.45
N LYS A 90 32.11 35.30 -67.48
CA LYS A 90 32.74 35.09 -68.82
C LYS A 90 33.70 33.86 -68.96
N THR A 91 33.26 32.90 -69.81
CA THR A 91 33.99 32.08 -70.84
C THR A 91 35.12 31.13 -70.36
N THR A 92 35.24 29.84 -70.75
CA THR A 92 35.08 29.17 -72.07
C THR A 92 34.83 27.64 -71.94
N THR A 93 34.03 27.08 -72.86
CA THR A 93 33.86 25.65 -73.21
C THR A 93 34.92 25.21 -74.25
N PRO A 94 35.19 23.89 -74.54
CA PRO A 94 34.24 22.97 -75.20
C PRO A 94 34.24 21.49 -74.72
N ALA A 95 33.16 20.78 -75.11
CA ALA A 95 32.82 19.35 -74.91
C ALA A 95 33.28 18.48 -76.12
N PRO A 96 32.87 17.18 -76.36
CA PRO A 96 31.95 16.27 -75.63
C PRO A 96 32.28 14.72 -75.65
N ARG A 97 31.32 13.91 -75.12
CA ARG A 97 30.99 12.46 -75.36
C ARG A 97 31.69 11.39 -74.46
N VAL A 98 31.10 10.31 -73.92
CA VAL A 98 29.85 9.51 -74.10
C VAL A 98 29.49 8.77 -72.76
N VAL A 99 28.21 8.44 -72.56
CA VAL A 99 27.47 7.72 -71.46
C VAL A 99 27.99 6.28 -71.09
N PRO A 100 27.56 5.57 -70.00
CA PRO A 100 26.21 5.62 -69.39
C PRO A 100 25.97 5.42 -67.88
N ALA A 101 24.71 5.75 -67.56
CA ALA A 101 23.86 5.57 -66.40
C ALA A 101 24.20 4.46 -65.37
N ASN A 102 24.26 4.86 -64.10
CA ASN A 102 23.76 4.06 -62.98
C ASN A 102 22.87 4.93 -62.09
N THR A 103 21.57 4.66 -62.11
CA THR A 103 20.56 5.29 -61.26
C THR A 103 20.68 4.76 -59.83
N SER A 104 21.37 5.48 -58.95
CA SER A 104 21.22 5.31 -57.51
C SER A 104 19.96 6.04 -57.06
N THR A 105 18.90 5.29 -56.78
CA THR A 105 17.68 5.77 -56.12
C THR A 105 18.02 6.20 -54.69
N LYS A 106 18.41 7.47 -54.53
CA LYS A 106 18.47 8.13 -53.23
C LYS A 106 17.03 8.38 -52.77
N LEU A 107 16.55 7.50 -51.91
CA LEU A 107 15.27 7.68 -51.20
C LEU A 107 15.26 9.07 -50.53
N PRO A 108 14.23 9.89 -50.74
CA PRO A 108 14.08 11.13 -50.01
C PRO A 108 13.80 10.78 -48.55
N SER A 109 14.68 11.23 -47.66
CA SER A 109 14.45 11.23 -46.21
C SER A 109 13.08 11.86 -45.92
N PRO A 110 12.24 11.26 -45.06
CA PRO A 110 10.90 11.76 -44.80
C PRO A 110 10.98 13.20 -44.27
N PRO A 111 10.03 14.07 -44.67
CA PRO A 111 10.01 15.45 -44.20
C PRO A 111 9.88 15.46 -42.67
N ILE A 112 10.89 16.06 -42.01
CA ILE A 112 10.93 16.24 -40.56
C ILE A 112 9.76 17.14 -40.18
N LYS A 113 8.72 16.55 -39.60
CA LYS A 113 7.56 17.27 -39.04
C LYS A 113 7.98 17.90 -37.72
N PHE A 114 8.65 19.07 -37.79
CA PHE A 114 9.23 19.82 -36.67
C PHE A 114 8.30 20.01 -35.44
N SER A 115 6.98 20.02 -35.64
CA SER A 115 6.01 20.18 -34.56
C SER A 115 6.01 19.00 -33.58
N ASN A 116 6.12 17.76 -34.08
CA ASN A 116 6.02 16.57 -33.23
C ASN A 116 7.31 16.34 -32.41
N ASP A 117 8.47 16.70 -32.97
CA ASP A 117 9.75 16.58 -32.25
C ASP A 117 9.84 17.57 -31.09
N THR A 118 9.31 18.79 -31.24
CA THR A 118 9.33 19.79 -30.17
C THR A 118 8.47 19.35 -28.98
N GLU A 119 7.27 18.84 -29.25
CA GLU A 119 6.36 18.33 -28.21
C GLU A 119 6.93 17.09 -27.50
N ARG A 120 7.51 16.15 -28.26
CA ARG A 120 8.18 14.97 -27.70
C ARG A 120 9.35 15.37 -26.79
N LEU A 121 10.20 16.30 -27.23
CA LEU A 121 11.32 16.78 -26.43
C LEU A 121 10.87 17.51 -25.17
N GLN A 122 9.80 18.31 -25.25
CA GLN A 122 9.20 18.94 -24.07
C GLN A 122 8.66 17.90 -23.09
N HIS A 123 7.98 16.85 -23.58
CA HIS A 123 7.49 15.77 -22.74
C HIS A 123 8.63 15.02 -22.03
N ILE A 124 9.70 14.69 -22.76
CA ILE A 124 10.91 14.08 -22.20
C ILE A 124 11.52 14.97 -21.11
N ASN A 125 11.64 16.28 -21.38
CA ASN A 125 12.20 17.22 -20.43
C ASN A 125 11.35 17.33 -19.17
N ASN A 126 10.02 17.36 -19.32
CA ASN A 126 9.08 17.37 -18.20
C ASN A 126 9.21 16.12 -17.33
N ILE A 127 9.40 14.93 -17.93
CA ILE A 127 9.63 13.69 -17.20
C ILE A 127 10.95 13.76 -16.42
N ARG A 128 12.03 14.18 -17.08
CA ARG A 128 13.39 14.21 -16.50
C ARG A 128 13.55 15.24 -15.40
N LYS A 129 12.88 16.39 -15.53
CA LYS A 129 12.82 17.44 -14.49
C LYS A 129 11.75 17.20 -13.44
N GLY A 130 10.92 16.18 -13.62
CA GLY A 130 9.89 15.80 -12.66
C GLY A 130 10.48 15.27 -11.35
N PRO A 131 9.69 15.24 -10.26
CA PRO A 131 10.14 14.70 -8.99
C PRO A 131 10.66 13.26 -9.11
N VAL A 132 11.69 12.92 -8.33
CA VAL A 132 12.31 11.59 -8.32
C VAL A 132 11.27 10.48 -8.10
N GLY A 133 10.30 10.68 -7.19
CA GLY A 133 9.22 9.73 -6.94
C GLY A 133 8.34 9.44 -8.16
N ALA A 134 8.08 10.45 -9.00
CA ALA A 134 7.29 10.28 -10.23
C ALA A 134 8.06 9.48 -11.28
N GLN A 135 9.37 9.74 -11.41
CA GLN A 135 10.24 8.97 -12.30
C GLN A 135 10.30 7.50 -11.87
N ILE A 136 10.49 7.23 -10.57
CA ILE A 136 10.50 5.87 -10.00
C ILE A 136 9.19 5.15 -10.28
N LYS A 137 8.05 5.79 -10.00
CA LYS A 137 6.74 5.21 -10.25
C LYS A 137 6.59 4.79 -11.71
N ARG A 138 6.97 5.65 -12.65
CA ARG A 138 6.88 5.35 -14.09
C ARG A 138 7.74 4.14 -14.50
N VAL A 139 8.92 3.99 -13.91
CA VAL A 139 9.76 2.80 -14.11
C VAL A 139 9.10 1.55 -13.52
N ILE A 140 8.54 1.63 -12.31
CA ILE A 140 7.85 0.50 -11.67
C ILE A 140 6.63 0.06 -12.48
N ASP A 141 5.84 1.02 -12.98
CA ASP A 141 4.66 0.75 -13.82
C ASP A 141 5.08 0.02 -15.11
N LEU A 142 6.16 0.47 -15.77
CA LEU A 142 6.73 -0.23 -16.93
C LEU A 142 7.14 -1.67 -16.59
N LEU A 143 7.87 -1.87 -15.50
CA LEU A 143 8.31 -3.21 -15.06
C LEU A 143 7.13 -4.11 -14.68
N PHE A 144 6.07 -3.52 -14.11
CA PHE A 144 4.85 -4.23 -13.73
C PHE A 144 4.07 -4.69 -14.97
N GLU A 145 3.84 -3.80 -15.93
CA GLU A 145 3.07 -4.11 -17.15
C GLU A 145 3.81 -5.10 -18.06
N SER A 146 5.11 -4.88 -18.26
CA SER A 146 5.92 -5.70 -19.17
C SER A 146 6.29 -7.07 -18.60
N ARG A 147 6.33 -7.22 -17.26
CA ARG A 147 6.83 -8.41 -16.54
C ARG A 147 8.22 -8.87 -16.99
N GLN A 148 9.03 -7.97 -17.55
CA GLN A 148 10.36 -8.25 -18.09
C GLN A 148 11.44 -7.48 -17.33
N SER A 149 12.70 -7.84 -17.59
CA SER A 149 13.85 -7.18 -16.98
C SER A 149 14.54 -6.25 -17.98
N PHE A 150 14.69 -4.98 -17.61
CA PHE A 150 15.19 -3.91 -18.49
C PHE A 150 16.54 -3.37 -18.02
N THR A 151 17.40 -2.98 -18.96
CA THR A 151 18.59 -2.19 -18.62
C THR A 151 18.25 -0.72 -18.43
N ALA A 152 19.16 0.05 -17.83
CA ALA A 152 18.97 1.49 -17.66
C ALA A 152 18.74 2.22 -18.99
N GLU A 153 19.40 1.77 -20.06
CA GLU A 153 19.24 2.31 -21.42
C GLU A 153 17.85 2.02 -21.96
N GLN A 154 17.37 0.77 -21.83
CA GLN A 154 16.05 0.38 -22.30
C GLN A 154 14.92 1.10 -21.54
N ILE A 155 15.12 1.36 -20.24
CA ILE A 155 14.17 2.16 -19.43
C ILE A 155 14.12 3.61 -19.93
N ASN A 156 15.26 4.19 -20.29
CA ASN A 156 15.31 5.55 -20.86
C ASN A 156 14.64 5.62 -22.23
N GLU A 157 14.74 4.58 -23.06
CA GLU A 157 14.04 4.50 -24.34
C GLU A 157 12.53 4.35 -24.19
N ALA A 158 12.08 3.50 -23.26
CA ALA A 158 10.65 3.21 -23.06
C ALA A 158 9.91 4.31 -22.28
N CYS A 159 10.53 4.88 -21.25
CA CYS A 159 9.89 5.79 -20.30
C CYS A 159 10.54 7.17 -20.20
N TYR A 160 11.62 7.43 -20.94
CA TYR A 160 12.36 8.71 -20.96
C TYR A 160 13.00 9.11 -19.62
N VAL A 161 13.06 8.18 -18.67
CA VAL A 161 13.70 8.34 -17.36
C VAL A 161 15.18 7.98 -17.48
N ASP A 162 16.05 8.94 -17.17
CA ASP A 162 17.49 8.71 -17.16
C ASP A 162 17.95 8.13 -15.81
N VAL A 163 17.91 6.80 -15.72
CA VAL A 163 18.35 6.07 -14.51
C VAL A 163 19.87 6.13 -14.33
N LYS A 164 20.65 6.24 -15.41
CA LYS A 164 22.12 6.23 -15.36
C LYS A 164 22.69 7.59 -14.97
N GLY A 165 22.13 8.67 -15.51
CA GLY A 165 22.52 10.04 -15.19
C GLY A 165 21.99 10.53 -13.84
N ASN A 166 20.85 10.01 -13.38
CA ASN A 166 20.25 10.41 -12.11
C ASN A 166 20.51 9.40 -10.99
N ARG A 167 21.58 9.63 -10.22
CA ARG A 167 21.98 8.79 -9.07
C ARG A 167 20.86 8.63 -8.03
N ALA A 168 20.07 9.67 -7.78
CA ALA A 168 18.98 9.60 -6.80
C ALA A 168 17.87 8.62 -7.24
N VAL A 169 17.54 8.59 -8.53
CA VAL A 169 16.58 7.63 -9.09
C VAL A 169 17.14 6.21 -9.01
N PHE A 170 18.40 5.99 -9.39
CA PHE A 170 19.05 4.68 -9.31
C PHE A 170 19.09 4.13 -7.87
N GLU A 171 19.54 4.93 -6.91
CA GLU A 171 19.59 4.53 -5.50
C GLU A 171 18.19 4.24 -4.94
N SER A 172 17.19 5.04 -5.32
CA SER A 172 15.84 4.86 -4.83
C SER A 172 15.16 3.63 -5.46
N LEU A 173 15.44 3.32 -6.73
CA LEU A 173 14.98 2.10 -7.39
C LEU A 173 15.59 0.85 -6.75
N THR A 174 16.90 0.86 -6.51
CA THR A 174 17.60 -0.29 -5.89
C THR A 174 17.20 -0.52 -4.43
N LYS A 175 16.81 0.53 -3.69
CA LYS A 175 16.27 0.43 -2.33
C LYS A 175 14.78 0.05 -2.29
N ASN A 176 14.06 0.09 -3.42
CA ASN A 176 12.62 -0.12 -3.44
C ASN A 176 12.26 -1.62 -3.30
N PRO A 177 11.33 -2.01 -2.41
CA PRO A 177 10.94 -3.41 -2.24
C PRO A 177 10.26 -4.03 -3.47
N LYS A 178 9.70 -3.22 -4.38
CA LYS A 178 9.01 -3.65 -5.60
C LYS A 178 9.94 -3.82 -6.81
N VAL A 179 11.24 -3.56 -6.66
CA VAL A 179 12.22 -3.66 -7.75
C VAL A 179 13.37 -4.57 -7.32
N SER A 180 13.73 -5.51 -8.17
CA SER A 180 14.98 -6.27 -8.05
C SER A 180 16.01 -5.73 -9.03
N TYR A 181 17.26 -5.59 -8.57
CA TYR A 181 18.37 -5.15 -9.41
C TYR A 181 19.47 -6.21 -9.44
N GLU A 182 19.63 -6.85 -10.60
CA GLU A 182 20.60 -7.91 -10.87
C GLU A 182 21.90 -7.34 -11.47
N GLY A 183 22.42 -6.22 -10.91
CA GLY A 183 23.66 -5.56 -11.32
C GLY A 183 23.68 -4.87 -12.70
N LYS A 184 22.81 -5.29 -13.63
CA LYS A 184 22.67 -4.69 -14.97
C LYS A 184 21.21 -4.46 -15.38
N ARG A 185 20.29 -5.25 -14.83
CA ARG A 185 18.87 -5.22 -15.18
C ARG A 185 18.00 -4.97 -13.97
N PHE A 186 16.92 -4.24 -14.18
CA PHE A 186 15.85 -4.02 -13.23
C PHE A 186 14.67 -4.90 -13.59
N ALA A 187 14.12 -5.61 -12.62
CA ALA A 187 12.93 -6.44 -12.77
C ALA A 187 11.90 -6.10 -11.69
N TYR A 188 10.62 -6.30 -11.98
CA TYR A 188 9.58 -6.17 -10.97
C TYR A 188 9.71 -7.28 -9.91
N LYS A 189 9.52 -6.92 -8.64
CA LYS A 189 9.51 -7.85 -7.51
C LYS A 189 8.17 -7.74 -6.80
N SER A 190 7.34 -8.77 -6.92
CA SER A 190 6.13 -8.91 -6.12
C SER A 190 6.47 -9.18 -4.66
N LYS A 191 5.49 -8.99 -3.75
CA LYS A 191 5.72 -9.26 -2.32
C LYS A 191 6.03 -10.74 -2.07
N HIS A 192 5.31 -11.60 -2.79
CA HIS A 192 5.54 -13.04 -2.83
C HIS A 192 5.96 -13.44 -4.25
N ASN A 193 7.16 -13.99 -4.40
CA ASN A 193 7.70 -14.44 -5.69
C ASN A 193 7.06 -15.78 -6.07
N VAL A 194 5.83 -15.71 -6.58
CA VAL A 194 5.03 -16.84 -7.05
C VAL A 194 4.77 -16.64 -8.53
N ARG A 195 4.95 -17.70 -9.33
CA ARG A 195 4.76 -17.65 -10.79
C ARG A 195 3.57 -18.45 -11.29
N ASP A 196 3.23 -19.52 -10.56
CA ASP A 196 2.22 -20.50 -10.99
C ASP A 196 1.20 -20.80 -9.88
N GLN A 197 0.03 -21.31 -10.27
CA GLN A 197 -1.02 -21.80 -9.36
C GLN A 197 -0.50 -22.80 -8.32
N LYS A 198 0.41 -23.71 -8.71
CA LYS A 198 0.98 -24.72 -7.81
C LYS A 198 1.86 -24.08 -6.72
N GLU A 199 2.67 -23.10 -7.10
CA GLU A 199 3.49 -22.34 -6.17
C GLU A 199 2.62 -21.48 -5.24
N LEU A 200 1.54 -20.90 -5.77
CA LEU A 200 0.55 -20.15 -5.00
C LEU A 200 -0.07 -21.02 -3.92
N LEU A 201 -0.52 -22.22 -4.27
CA LEU A 201 -1.09 -23.16 -3.31
C LEU A 201 -0.06 -23.58 -2.24
N ARG A 202 1.19 -23.83 -2.64
CA ARG A 202 2.28 -24.15 -1.70
C ARG A 202 2.54 -22.99 -0.73
N LEU A 203 2.54 -21.76 -1.24
CA LEU A 203 2.69 -20.56 -0.43
C LEU A 203 1.55 -20.48 0.59
N ILE A 204 0.29 -20.51 0.15
CA ILE A 204 -0.88 -20.40 1.04
C ILE A 204 -0.86 -21.49 2.13
N ARG A 205 -0.45 -22.72 1.81
CA ARG A 205 -0.29 -23.80 2.79
C ARG A 205 0.80 -23.56 3.84
N THR A 206 1.80 -22.74 3.51
CA THR A 206 2.88 -22.40 4.44
C THR A 206 2.41 -21.33 5.45
N PHE A 207 1.47 -20.48 5.06
CA PHE A 207 0.93 -19.40 5.90
C PHE A 207 -0.41 -19.81 6.50
N ALA A 208 -0.37 -20.47 7.66
CA ALA A 208 -1.58 -20.89 8.38
C ALA A 208 -2.48 -19.70 8.82
N GLU A 209 -1.89 -18.52 9.02
CA GLU A 209 -2.59 -17.28 9.39
C GLU A 209 -3.32 -16.61 8.21
N GLY A 210 -3.13 -17.14 6.99
CA GLY A 210 -3.69 -16.58 5.77
C GLY A 210 -2.83 -15.48 5.14
N ILE A 211 -3.13 -15.16 3.88
CA ILE A 211 -2.42 -14.16 3.08
C ILE A 211 -3.45 -13.21 2.46
N ALA A 212 -3.25 -11.90 2.57
CA ALA A 212 -4.11 -10.92 1.94
C ALA A 212 -4.05 -11.04 0.41
N VAL A 213 -5.21 -11.03 -0.26
CA VAL A 213 -5.27 -11.06 -1.73
C VAL A 213 -4.61 -9.83 -2.35
N ALA A 214 -4.61 -8.69 -1.63
CA ALA A 214 -3.90 -7.48 -2.04
C ALA A 214 -2.38 -7.67 -2.20
N ASP A 215 -1.79 -8.62 -1.47
CA ASP A 215 -0.38 -8.98 -1.54
C ASP A 215 -0.06 -10.05 -2.60
N LEU A 216 -1.10 -10.71 -3.13
CA LEU A 216 -0.99 -11.76 -4.14
C LEU A 216 -1.34 -11.25 -5.54
N LYS A 217 -2.20 -10.22 -5.66
CA LYS A 217 -2.70 -9.67 -6.93
C LYS A 217 -1.61 -9.22 -7.90
N ASP A 218 -0.42 -8.90 -7.40
CA ASP A 218 0.72 -8.42 -8.18
C ASP A 218 1.75 -9.51 -8.51
N ALA A 219 1.55 -10.75 -8.06
CA ALA A 219 2.48 -11.85 -8.26
C ALA A 219 2.61 -12.23 -9.74
N TYR A 220 1.47 -12.52 -10.40
CA TYR A 220 1.40 -12.86 -11.81
C TYR A 220 0.00 -12.58 -12.39
N PRO A 221 -0.16 -12.44 -13.72
CA PRO A 221 -1.41 -11.92 -14.32
C PRO A 221 -2.69 -12.72 -14.02
N THR A 222 -2.61 -14.05 -13.98
CA THR A 222 -3.78 -14.94 -13.81
C THR A 222 -4.06 -15.29 -12.34
N VAL A 223 -3.39 -14.64 -11.38
CA VAL A 223 -3.47 -14.99 -9.95
C VAL A 223 -4.89 -14.94 -9.40
N MET A 224 -5.72 -13.99 -9.87
CA MET A 224 -7.11 -13.87 -9.42
C MET A 224 -7.97 -15.03 -9.91
N GLU A 225 -7.78 -15.47 -11.15
CA GLU A 225 -8.48 -16.62 -11.73
C GLU A 225 -8.05 -17.90 -11.01
N ASP A 226 -6.75 -18.05 -10.76
CA ASP A 226 -6.18 -19.18 -10.04
C ASP A 226 -6.67 -19.27 -8.59
N LEU A 227 -6.78 -18.13 -7.89
CA LEU A 227 -7.37 -18.06 -6.55
C LEU A 227 -8.83 -18.54 -6.55
N GLN A 228 -9.63 -18.11 -7.53
CA GLN A 228 -11.02 -18.59 -7.67
C GLN A 228 -11.07 -20.07 -8.02
N ALA A 229 -10.18 -20.56 -8.89
CA ALA A 229 -10.08 -21.98 -9.22
C ALA A 229 -9.70 -22.83 -7.98
N LEU A 230 -8.74 -22.37 -7.17
CA LEU A 230 -8.35 -23.04 -5.92
C LEU A 230 -9.49 -23.05 -4.88
N LYS A 231 -10.30 -22.00 -4.83
CA LYS A 231 -11.52 -21.94 -4.00
C LYS A 231 -12.58 -22.91 -4.50
N ALA A 232 -12.84 -22.94 -5.81
CA ALA A 232 -13.78 -23.88 -6.43
C ALA A 232 -13.36 -25.34 -6.19
N ALA A 233 -12.05 -25.60 -6.27
CA ALA A 233 -11.45 -26.88 -5.92
C ALA A 233 -11.44 -27.18 -4.40
N ARG A 234 -11.93 -26.26 -3.57
CA ARG A 234 -11.94 -26.33 -2.09
C ARG A 234 -10.55 -26.58 -1.50
N GLN A 235 -9.50 -26.10 -2.15
CA GLN A 235 -8.12 -26.21 -1.65
C GLN A 235 -7.72 -25.04 -0.76
N ILE A 236 -8.44 -23.91 -0.88
CA ILE A 236 -8.26 -22.71 -0.06
C ILE A 236 -9.63 -22.16 0.35
N TRP A 237 -9.64 -21.37 1.43
CA TRP A 237 -10.75 -20.51 1.80
C TRP A 237 -10.42 -19.07 1.43
N LEU A 238 -11.35 -18.39 0.78
CA LEU A 238 -11.29 -16.94 0.56
C LEU A 238 -12.36 -16.31 1.44
N LEU A 239 -11.92 -15.58 2.46
CA LEU A 239 -12.78 -14.93 3.44
C LEU A 239 -12.59 -13.42 3.33
N SER A 240 -13.68 -12.69 3.15
CA SER A 240 -13.66 -11.22 3.16
C SER A 240 -13.68 -10.74 4.59
N ASN A 241 -12.74 -9.88 4.97
CA ASN A 241 -12.80 -9.21 6.25
C ASN A 241 -13.88 -8.11 6.20
N PHE A 242 -14.80 -8.11 7.16
CA PHE A 242 -15.93 -7.17 7.19
C PHE A 242 -15.47 -5.71 7.33
N ASP A 243 -14.32 -5.47 7.97
CA ASP A 243 -13.77 -4.13 8.22
C ASP A 243 -12.96 -3.60 7.02
N SER A 244 -12.03 -4.40 6.47
CA SER A 244 -11.12 -3.94 5.41
C SER A 244 -11.64 -4.17 3.99
N GLN A 245 -12.74 -4.92 3.79
CA GLN A 245 -13.23 -5.39 2.47
C GLN A 245 -12.18 -6.14 1.64
N GLU A 246 -11.02 -6.47 2.23
CA GLU A 246 -9.97 -7.23 1.58
C GLU A 246 -10.21 -8.72 1.83
N ASP A 247 -10.12 -9.49 0.76
CA ASP A 247 -10.16 -10.95 0.84
C ASP A 247 -8.83 -11.47 1.39
N ILE A 248 -8.91 -12.46 2.27
CA ILE A 248 -7.76 -13.19 2.81
C ILE A 248 -7.87 -14.65 2.38
N ALA A 249 -6.80 -15.16 1.81
CA ALA A 249 -6.65 -16.54 1.37
C ALA A 249 -6.07 -17.40 2.49
N TYR A 250 -6.84 -18.36 2.99
CA TYR A 250 -6.42 -19.33 4.00
C TYR A 250 -6.28 -20.73 3.38
N PRO A 251 -5.34 -21.56 3.88
CA PRO A 251 -5.26 -22.94 3.44
C PRO A 251 -6.48 -23.74 3.91
N ASN A 252 -7.04 -24.59 3.03
CA ASN A 252 -8.01 -25.60 3.42
C ASN A 252 -7.31 -26.97 3.49
N ASP A 253 -7.44 -27.68 4.62
CA ASP A 253 -6.90 -29.02 4.75
C ASP A 253 -7.81 -30.02 3.97
N PRO A 254 -7.30 -30.66 2.90
CA PRO A 254 -8.08 -31.61 2.11
C PRO A 254 -8.45 -32.89 2.88
N ARG A 255 -7.90 -33.12 4.09
CA ARG A 255 -8.19 -34.30 4.90
C ARG A 255 -9.56 -34.28 5.56
N VAL A 256 -10.23 -33.12 5.61
CA VAL A 256 -11.49 -32.96 6.35
C VAL A 256 -12.62 -32.38 5.46
N PRO A 257 -12.99 -33.05 4.36
CA PRO A 257 -14.14 -32.62 3.56
C PRO A 257 -15.45 -33.05 4.23
N ILE A 258 -15.86 -32.33 5.28
CA ILE A 258 -17.18 -32.55 5.91
C ILE A 258 -18.22 -31.75 5.13
N LYS A 259 -19.12 -32.44 4.44
CA LYS A 259 -20.33 -31.83 3.91
C LYS A 259 -21.43 -31.97 4.96
N VAL A 260 -22.06 -30.85 5.30
CA VAL A 260 -23.18 -30.80 6.23
C VAL A 260 -24.35 -30.14 5.51
N ASP A 261 -25.50 -30.79 5.56
CA ASP A 261 -26.74 -30.28 4.99
C ASP A 261 -27.21 -29.02 5.72
N ASP A 262 -27.89 -28.13 5.01
CA ASP A 262 -28.31 -26.85 5.57
C ASP A 262 -29.33 -27.01 6.70
N GLU A 263 -30.16 -28.05 6.65
CA GLU A 263 -31.08 -28.40 7.73
C GLU A 263 -30.32 -28.78 9.02
N LEU A 264 -29.24 -29.56 8.92
CA LEU A 264 -28.43 -29.93 10.08
C LEU A 264 -27.70 -28.70 10.65
N LYS A 265 -27.24 -27.78 9.79
CA LYS A 265 -26.66 -26.49 10.25
C LYS A 265 -27.71 -25.66 10.99
N GLN A 266 -28.94 -25.65 10.51
CA GLN A 266 -30.03 -24.90 11.14
C GLN A 266 -30.43 -25.51 12.48
N LEU A 267 -30.56 -26.84 12.54
CA LEU A 267 -30.80 -27.58 13.79
C LEU A 267 -29.69 -27.32 14.81
N PHE A 268 -28.42 -27.37 14.38
CA PHE A 268 -27.30 -27.10 15.28
C PHE A 268 -27.34 -25.67 15.84
N ARG A 269 -27.74 -24.69 15.04
CA ARG A 269 -27.88 -23.29 15.46
C ARG A 269 -29.10 -23.02 16.33
N SER A 270 -30.17 -23.80 16.18
CA SER A 270 -31.40 -23.64 16.96
C SER A 270 -31.33 -24.28 18.35
N ILE A 271 -30.36 -25.17 18.59
CA ILE A 271 -30.11 -25.73 19.91
C ILE A 271 -29.57 -24.63 20.83
N GLU A 272 -30.42 -24.14 21.73
CA GLU A 272 -30.02 -23.22 22.78
C GLU A 272 -29.24 -23.94 23.87
N LEU A 273 -27.98 -23.55 24.07
CA LEU A 273 -27.17 -24.05 25.17
C LEU A 273 -27.55 -23.32 26.48
N PRO A 274 -27.65 -24.04 27.62
CA PRO A 274 -27.82 -23.41 28.92
C PRO A 274 -26.72 -22.38 29.18
N ARG A 275 -27.10 -21.20 29.69
CA ARG A 275 -26.14 -20.12 30.00
C ARG A 275 -25.26 -20.45 31.20
N ASP A 276 -25.77 -21.22 32.16
CA ASP A 276 -25.00 -21.65 33.33
C ASP A 276 -24.31 -22.99 33.07
N MET A 277 -23.00 -23.05 33.33
CA MET A 277 -22.20 -24.28 33.31
C MET A 277 -22.73 -25.36 34.26
N LEU A 278 -23.36 -25.00 35.39
CA LEU A 278 -23.97 -26.01 36.29
C LEU A 278 -25.14 -26.74 35.63
N ASP A 279 -25.96 -26.03 34.84
CA ASP A 279 -27.07 -26.64 34.13
C ASP A 279 -26.56 -27.56 33.02
N ILE A 280 -25.49 -27.17 32.30
CA ILE A 280 -24.82 -28.03 31.33
C ILE A 280 -24.28 -29.30 32.01
N GLU A 281 -23.62 -29.20 33.16
CA GLU A 281 -23.10 -30.35 33.90
C GLU A 281 -24.20 -31.29 34.38
N ARG A 282 -25.32 -30.73 34.90
CA ARG A 282 -26.48 -31.51 35.33
C ARG A 282 -27.12 -32.23 34.15
N ASP A 283 -27.28 -31.56 33.01
CA ASP A 283 -27.91 -32.13 31.83
C ASP A 283 -27.01 -33.20 31.18
N LEU A 284 -25.68 -33.01 31.18
CA LEU A 284 -24.73 -34.05 30.78
C LEU A 284 -24.83 -35.28 31.71
N GLN A 285 -24.85 -35.08 33.03
CA GLN A 285 -24.98 -36.17 34.01
C GLN A 285 -26.32 -36.90 33.88
N LYS A 286 -27.42 -36.16 33.67
CA LYS A 286 -28.75 -36.73 33.44
C LYS A 286 -28.78 -37.62 32.19
N ASN A 287 -28.02 -37.26 31.16
CA ASN A 287 -27.85 -38.05 29.94
C ASN A 287 -26.71 -39.09 30.02
N GLY A 288 -26.14 -39.34 31.21
CA GLY A 288 -25.10 -40.35 31.43
C GLY A 288 -23.70 -39.98 30.89
N MET A 289 -23.50 -38.73 30.47
CA MET A 289 -22.20 -38.22 30.00
C MET A 289 -21.41 -37.62 31.16
N LYS A 290 -20.11 -37.91 31.21
CA LYS A 290 -19.20 -37.32 32.21
C LYS A 290 -18.89 -35.87 31.82
N PRO A 291 -19.22 -34.87 32.65
CA PRO A 291 -18.91 -33.49 32.32
C PRO A 291 -17.39 -33.25 32.30
N ALA A 292 -16.92 -32.49 31.32
CA ALA A 292 -15.51 -32.14 31.19
C ALA A 292 -15.02 -31.20 32.32
N THR A 293 -15.95 -30.48 32.94
CA THR A 293 -15.69 -29.55 34.04
C THR A 293 -16.48 -30.00 35.28
N ASN A 294 -15.97 -29.67 36.47
CA ASN A 294 -16.70 -29.86 37.72
C ASN A 294 -16.87 -28.50 38.41
N THR A 295 -17.77 -27.70 37.86
CA THR A 295 -18.04 -26.31 38.24
C THR A 295 -18.66 -26.24 39.63
N ALA A 296 -19.44 -27.25 40.03
CA ALA A 296 -19.97 -27.37 41.39
C ALA A 296 -18.84 -27.40 42.44
N LYS A 297 -17.84 -28.28 42.28
CA LYS A 297 -16.67 -28.33 43.19
C LYS A 297 -15.89 -27.02 43.16
N ARG A 298 -15.76 -26.39 41.99
CA ARG A 298 -15.03 -25.12 41.83
C ARG A 298 -15.74 -23.95 42.52
N ARG A 299 -17.07 -23.87 42.44
CA ARG A 299 -17.89 -22.86 43.15
C ARG A 299 -17.85 -23.07 44.66
N VAL A 300 -17.93 -24.31 45.12
CA VAL A 300 -17.78 -24.65 46.56
C VAL A 300 -16.37 -24.29 47.06
N MET A 301 -15.32 -24.57 46.29
CA MET A 301 -13.95 -24.17 46.65
C MET A 301 -13.75 -22.64 46.64
N ALA A 302 -14.40 -21.92 45.73
CA ALA A 302 -14.33 -20.46 45.68
C ALA A 302 -15.11 -19.79 46.82
N GLN A 303 -16.29 -20.33 47.17
CA GLN A 303 -17.08 -19.84 48.30
C GLN A 303 -16.47 -20.20 49.66
N ASN A 304 -15.88 -21.39 49.77
CA ASN A 304 -15.14 -21.82 50.96
C ASN A 304 -13.73 -21.18 51.02
N GLY A 305 -13.27 -20.58 49.93
CA GLY A 305 -11.95 -19.98 49.74
C GLY A 305 -11.76 -18.60 50.36
N ASN A 306 -12.80 -18.03 51.00
CA ASN A 306 -12.65 -16.79 51.77
C ASN A 306 -12.03 -17.00 53.17
N ILE A 307 -11.64 -18.24 53.52
CA ILE A 307 -10.65 -18.47 54.56
C ILE A 307 -9.27 -18.48 53.89
N TYR A 308 -8.67 -17.30 53.80
CA TYR A 308 -7.28 -17.08 53.38
C TYR A 308 -6.31 -17.95 54.21
N ASN A 309 -6.05 -19.19 53.79
CA ASN A 309 -4.78 -19.82 54.07
C ASN A 309 -3.80 -19.34 53.01
N LYS A 310 -3.15 -18.20 53.30
CA LYS A 310 -1.93 -17.79 52.59
C LYS A 310 -0.99 -18.99 52.55
N PRO A 311 -0.35 -19.31 51.41
CA PRO A 311 0.70 -20.32 51.41
C PRO A 311 1.77 -19.89 52.40
N LYS A 312 1.98 -20.68 53.46
CA LYS A 312 3.10 -20.50 54.40
C LYS A 312 4.36 -20.43 53.56
N GLN A 313 4.94 -19.23 53.46
CA GLN A 313 6.30 -19.07 52.98
C GLN A 313 7.16 -20.00 53.83
N LYS A 314 7.74 -21.03 53.19
CA LYS A 314 8.78 -21.86 53.82
C LYS A 314 9.88 -20.89 54.26
N LYS A 315 9.96 -20.63 55.57
CA LYS A 315 11.15 -20.02 56.17
C LYS A 315 12.34 -20.88 55.74
N LYS A 316 13.26 -20.30 54.97
CA LYS A 316 14.57 -20.91 54.74
C LYS A 316 15.20 -21.13 56.11
N LYS A 317 15.36 -22.38 56.53
CA LYS A 317 16.25 -22.73 57.64
C LYS A 317 17.69 -22.57 57.13
N THR A 318 18.23 -21.37 57.20
CA THR A 318 19.67 -21.14 57.20
C THR A 318 20.14 -21.33 58.63
N GLU A 319 20.54 -22.54 58.98
CA GLU A 319 21.38 -22.79 60.16
C GLU A 319 22.00 -24.18 60.01
N ILE A 320 23.22 -24.20 59.47
CA ILE A 320 24.07 -25.39 59.48
C ILE A 320 24.46 -25.58 60.95
N SER A 321 23.82 -26.54 61.62
CA SER A 321 24.15 -26.89 63.00
C SER A 321 25.61 -27.33 63.11
N LYS A 322 26.28 -26.97 64.23
CA LYS A 322 27.71 -27.17 64.55
C LYS A 322 28.23 -28.62 64.48
N ARG A 323 27.40 -29.58 64.06
CA ARG A 323 27.72 -31.01 63.94
C ARG A 323 27.84 -31.50 62.49
N THR A 324 27.68 -30.64 61.50
CA THR A 324 27.84 -31.04 60.09
C THR A 324 29.30 -30.88 59.67
N LYS A 325 30.01 -32.00 59.42
CA LYS A 325 31.39 -31.98 58.95
C LYS A 325 31.45 -31.35 57.55
N LEU A 326 32.07 -30.17 57.46
CA LEU A 326 32.29 -29.45 56.21
C LEU A 326 33.55 -29.98 55.55
N THR A 327 33.44 -30.50 54.33
CA THR A 327 34.58 -31.05 53.57
C THR A 327 35.46 -29.96 52.94
N ASN A 328 35.06 -28.69 53.03
CA ASN A 328 35.74 -27.54 52.42
C ASN A 328 36.38 -26.62 53.46
N ALA A 329 37.17 -27.19 54.38
CA ALA A 329 37.82 -26.44 55.47
C ALA A 329 38.93 -25.47 55.00
N HIS A 330 39.38 -25.55 53.75
CA HIS A 330 40.48 -24.76 53.19
C HIS A 330 40.02 -23.46 52.48
N LEU A 331 38.72 -23.16 52.45
CA LEU A 331 38.16 -21.95 51.83
C LEU A 331 37.32 -21.14 52.83
N PRO A 332 37.97 -20.39 53.75
CA PRO A 332 37.27 -19.67 54.83
C PRO A 332 36.44 -18.46 54.34
N GLU A 333 36.71 -17.95 53.14
CA GLU A 333 35.94 -16.86 52.49
C GLU A 333 34.44 -17.20 52.36
N LEU A 334 34.09 -18.46 52.13
CA LEU A 334 32.72 -18.90 51.87
C LEU A 334 31.81 -18.89 53.12
N PHE A 335 32.39 -18.80 54.33
CA PHE A 335 31.65 -18.93 55.59
C PHE A 335 31.63 -17.64 56.41
N ARG A 336 32.15 -16.54 55.86
CA ARG A 336 32.24 -15.24 56.55
C ARG A 336 30.88 -14.65 56.94
N ASN A 337 29.82 -15.01 56.23
CA ASN A 337 28.46 -14.50 56.44
C ASN A 337 27.58 -15.37 57.36
N LEU A 338 28.16 -16.39 58.03
CA LEU A 338 27.40 -17.29 58.92
C LEU A 338 27.55 -16.98 60.42
N ASN A 339 28.43 -16.05 60.79
CA ASN A 339 28.67 -15.68 62.19
C ASN A 339 28.11 -14.28 62.56
N GLY A 340 27.03 -13.85 61.91
CA GLY A 340 26.29 -12.63 62.25
C GLY A 340 25.01 -12.94 63.02
#